data_AF-A0A1I6Z1R9-F1
#
_entry.id   AF-A0A1I6Z1R9-F1
#
_cell.length_a   1.000
_cell.length_b   1.000
_cell.length_c   1.000
_cell.angle_alpha   90.00
_cell.angle_beta   90.00
_cell.angle_gamma   90.00
#
_symmetry.space_group_name_H-M   'P 1'
#
loop_
_entity.id
_entity.type
_entity.pdbx_description
1 polymer ?
#
loop_
_entity_poly.entity_id
_entity_poly.type
_entity_poly.pdbx_seq_one_letter_code
_entity_poly.pdbx_strand_id
1 'polypeptide(L)' 'MEKEKSLGKLSNLQLELLKVFSQNLDDTQLLEIRELLANYFSERTTNEMDKLFSEKNWGAEKIEEWASDHMRTKYEKK' A
#
# COMPACT_ATOMS: atom_id res chain seq x y z
N MET A 1 6.02 -27.51 -2.27
CA MET A 1 5.83 -26.65 -3.46
C MET A 1 6.73 -25.45 -3.30
N GLU A 2 7.92 -25.57 -3.88
CA GLU A 2 8.95 -24.56 -3.83
C GLU A 2 8.49 -23.30 -4.56
N LYS A 3 8.68 -22.15 -3.92
CA LYS A 3 8.47 -20.84 -4.55
C LYS A 3 9.55 -20.67 -5.61
N GLU A 4 9.26 -21.06 -6.85
CA GLU A 4 10.04 -20.61 -7.99
C GLU A 4 9.93 -19.08 -8.08
N LYS A 5 11.02 -18.44 -7.68
CA LYS A 5 11.30 -17.02 -7.86
C LYS A 5 11.41 -16.78 -9.37
N SER A 6 10.32 -16.37 -10.03
CA SER A 6 10.29 -15.99 -11.44
C SER A 6 11.03 -14.66 -11.68
N LEU A 7 12.37 -14.71 -11.60
CA LEU A 7 13.24 -13.68 -12.16
C LEU A 7 13.13 -13.74 -13.69
N GLY A 8 12.10 -13.11 -14.27
CA GLY A 8 12.06 -12.93 -15.74
C GLY A 8 10.76 -12.52 -16.40
N LYS A 9 9.60 -12.52 -15.72
CA LYS A 9 8.34 -12.08 -16.35
C LYS A 9 7.76 -10.88 -15.59
N LEU A 10 7.73 -9.74 -16.28
CA LEU A 10 7.05 -8.54 -15.80
C LEU A 10 5.55 -8.81 -15.68
N SER A 11 4.91 -8.22 -14.67
CA SER A 11 3.45 -8.22 -14.55
C SER A 11 2.81 -7.41 -15.68
N ASN A 12 1.52 -7.66 -15.94
CA ASN A 12 0.78 -6.91 -16.94
C ASN A 12 0.84 -5.39 -16.69
N LEU A 13 0.73 -4.96 -15.42
CA LEU A 13 0.84 -3.55 -15.05
C LEU A 13 2.23 -2.99 -15.36
N GLN A 14 3.29 -3.74 -15.05
CA GLN A 14 4.66 -3.32 -15.36
C GLN A 14 4.87 -3.17 -16.87
N LEU A 15 4.32 -4.08 -17.68
CA LEU A 15 4.39 -4.00 -19.15
C LEU A 15 3.64 -2.77 -19.69
N GLU A 16 2.46 -2.45 -19.16
CA GLU A 16 1.71 -1.25 -19.56
C GLU A 16 2.44 0.03 -19.16
N LEU A 17 3.00 0.10 -17.94
CA LEU A 17 3.80 1.26 -17.52
C LEU A 17 5.02 1.49 -18.41
N LEU A 18 5.71 0.42 -18.83
CA LEU A 18 6.83 0.53 -19.77
C LEU A 18 6.41 1.11 -21.13
N LYS A 19 5.22 0.76 -21.63
CA LYS A 19 4.68 1.36 -22.87
C LYS A 19 4.41 2.85 -22.69
N VAL A 20 3.89 3.26 -21.54
CA VAL A 20 3.66 4.69 -21.23
C VAL A 20 4.99 5.44 -21.17
N PHE A 21 6.01 4.88 -20.52
CA PHE A 21 7.34 5.50 -20.42
C PHE A 21 8.08 5.61 -21.76
N SER A 22 7.70 4.82 -22.77
CA SER A 22 8.28 4.91 -24.12
C SER A 22 8.03 6.26 -24.82
N GLN A 23 7.13 7.09 -24.28
CA GLN A 23 6.81 8.42 -24.83
C GLN A 23 7.73 9.55 -24.33
N ASN A 24 8.85 9.26 -23.67
CA ASN A 24 9.76 10.25 -23.07
C ASN A 24 9.02 11.23 -22.16
N LEU A 25 8.50 10.72 -21.05
CA LEU A 25 7.91 11.55 -20.01
C LEU A 25 8.97 12.44 -19.36
N ASP A 26 8.61 13.68 -19.06
CA ASP A 26 9.41 14.52 -18.19
C ASP A 26 9.23 14.14 -16.70
N ASP A 27 10.06 14.71 -15.84
CA ASP A 27 10.05 14.42 -14.40
C ASP A 27 8.72 14.80 -13.72
N THR A 28 8.00 15.80 -14.25
CA THR A 28 6.71 16.23 -13.70
C THR A 28 5.65 15.17 -13.97
N GLN A 29 5.58 14.69 -15.22
CA GLN A 29 4.65 13.63 -15.61
C GLN A 29 4.95 12.31 -14.87
N LEU A 30 6.23 12.00 -14.63
CA LEU A 30 6.61 10.84 -13.83
C LEU A 30 6.12 10.96 -12.38
N LEU A 31 6.21 12.16 -11.80
CA LEU A 31 5.70 12.44 -10.46
C LEU A 31 4.18 12.32 -10.40
N GLU A 32 3.46 12.88 -11.37
CA GLU A 32 2.00 12.78 -11.46
C GLU A 32 1.52 11.33 -11.54
N ILE A 33 2.19 10.48 -12.33
CA ILE A 33 1.87 9.05 -12.41
C ILE A 33 2.12 8.35 -11.06
N ARG A 34 3.21 8.71 -10.37
CA ARG A 34 3.48 8.16 -9.02
C ARG A 34 2.40 8.55 -8.04
N GLU A 35 1.96 9.81 -8.04
CA GLU A 35 0.89 10.30 -7.19
C GLU A 35 -0.44 9.62 -7.51
N LEU A 36 -0.77 9.45 -8.79
CA LEU A 36 -1.97 8.73 -9.23
C LEU A 36 -2.00 7.29 -8.68
N LEU A 37 -0.89 6.57 -8.79
CA LEU A 37 -0.77 5.22 -8.25
C LEU A 37 -0.86 5.21 -6.72
N ALA A 38 -0.19 6.14 -6.04
CA ALA A 38 -0.25 6.25 -4.58
C ALA A 38 -1.67 6.52 -4.09
N ASN A 39 -2.39 7.44 -4.73
CA ASN A 39 -3.77 7.77 -4.41
C ASN A 39 -4.69 6.57 -4.62
N TYR A 40 -4.56 5.86 -5.76
CA TYR A 40 -5.36 4.66 -6.03
C TYR A 40 -5.20 3.58 -4.95
N PHE A 41 -3.96 3.28 -4.56
CA PHE A 41 -3.72 2.29 -3.52
C PHE A 41 -4.16 2.77 -2.14
N SER A 42 -3.95 4.06 -1.82
CA SER A 42 -4.39 4.64 -0.55
C SER A 42 -5.91 4.56 -0.42
N GLU A 43 -6.66 4.99 -1.43
CA GLU A 43 -8.13 4.93 -1.44
C GLU A 43 -8.62 3.49 -1.27
N ARG A 44 -8.03 2.55 -2.01
CA ARG A 44 -8.35 1.13 -1.87
C ARG A 44 -8.10 0.63 -0.45
N THR A 45 -6.94 0.94 0.14
CA THR A 45 -6.61 0.53 1.51
C THR A 45 -7.55 1.15 2.53
N THR A 46 -7.91 2.43 2.37
CA THR A 46 -8.89 3.11 3.23
C THR A 46 -10.25 2.42 3.15
N ASN A 47 -10.76 2.14 1.95
CA ASN A 47 -12.05 1.48 1.77
C ASN A 47 -12.09 0.06 2.39
N GLU A 48 -11.01 -0.72 2.23
CA GLU A 48 -10.91 -2.03 2.86
C GLU A 48 -10.83 -1.94 4.40
N MET A 49 -10.16 -0.91 4.94
CA MET A 49 -10.14 -0.65 6.39
C MET A 49 -11.53 -0.24 6.91
N ASP A 50 -12.24 0.64 6.22
CA ASP A 50 -13.60 1.04 6.61
C ASP A 50 -14.56 -0.16 6.62
N LYS A 51 -14.43 -1.04 5.63
CA LYS A 51 -15.16 -2.30 5.57
C LYS A 51 -14.80 -3.21 6.75
N LEU A 52 -13.51 -3.38 7.06
CA LEU A 52 -13.07 -4.18 8.19
C LEU A 52 -13.60 -3.64 9.53
N PHE A 53 -13.55 -2.32 9.74
CA PHE A 53 -14.11 -1.67 10.93
C PHE A 53 -15.60 -1.94 11.07
N SER A 54 -16.34 -1.83 9.97
CA SER A 54 -17.78 -2.11 9.94
C SER A 54 -18.09 -3.58 10.25
N GLU A 55 -17.39 -4.52 9.60
CA GLU A 55 -17.56 -5.97 9.81
C GLU A 55 -17.22 -6.41 11.24
N LYS A 56 -16.25 -5.75 11.87
CA LYS A 56 -15.84 -6.02 13.25
C LYS A 56 -16.61 -5.20 14.29
N ASN A 57 -17.54 -4.35 13.84
CA ASN A 57 -18.29 -3.42 14.67
C ASN A 57 -17.38 -2.57 15.57
N TRP A 58 -16.22 -2.17 15.03
CA TRP A 58 -15.25 -1.34 15.74
C TRP A 58 -15.68 0.12 15.67
N GLY A 59 -15.83 0.73 16.85
CA GLY A 59 -16.11 2.16 17.01
C GLY A 59 -14.98 2.90 17.73
N ALA A 60 -15.29 4.07 18.28
CA ALA A 60 -14.34 4.92 18.97
C ALA A 60 -13.59 4.21 20.13
N GLU A 61 -14.26 3.30 20.84
CA GLU A 61 -13.65 2.51 21.93
C GLU A 61 -12.44 1.72 21.43
N LYS A 62 -12.51 1.11 20.24
CA LYS A 62 -11.40 0.31 19.72
C LYS A 62 -10.19 1.17 19.37
N ILE A 63 -10.45 2.40 18.91
CA ILE A 63 -9.41 3.39 18.62
C ILE A 63 -8.74 3.83 19.93
N GLU A 64 -9.52 4.08 20.97
CA GLU A 64 -9.00 4.46 22.29
C GLU A 64 -8.18 3.33 22.93
N GLU A 65 -8.66 2.08 22.84
CA GLU A 65 -7.92 0.89 23.25
C GLU A 65 -6.53 0.85 22.60
N TRP A 66 -6.47 0.95 21.26
CA TRP A 66 -5.21 0.93 20.52
C TRP A 66 -4.32 2.14 20.79
N ALA A 67 -4.89 3.34 20.98
CA ALA A 67 -4.14 4.54 21.31
C ALA A 67 -3.45 4.42 22.68
N SER A 68 -4.06 3.68 23.61
CA SER A 68 -3.52 3.40 24.95
C SER A 68 -2.54 2.21 24.98
N ASP A 69 -2.49 1.43 23.91
CA ASP A 69 -1.70 0.21 23.84
C ASP A 69 -0.21 0.52 23.57
N HIS A 70 0.67 -0.30 24.15
CA HIS A 70 2.13 -0.12 24.09
C HIS A 70 2.75 -1.08 23.06
N MET A 71 2.21 -1.08 21.84
CA MET A 71 2.61 -1.98 20.73
C MET A 71 3.98 -1.66 20.11
N ARG A 72 4.78 -0.80 20.74
CA ARG A 72 6.14 -0.46 20.28
C ARG A 72 7.10 -1.59 20.66
N THR A 73 8.16 -1.74 19.88
CA THR A 73 9.26 -2.69 20.19
C THR A 73 9.80 -2.44 21.60
N LYS A 74 9.85 -3.48 22.45
CA LYS A 74 10.46 -3.38 23.78
C LYS A 74 11.96 -3.14 23.65
N TYR A 75 12.47 -2.13 24.33
CA TYR A 75 13.90 -1.89 24.44
C TYR A 75 14.45 -2.74 25.60
N GLU A 76 15.28 -3.72 25.28
CA GLU A 76 16.09 -4.40 26.29
C GLU A 76 17.11 -3.39 26.86
N LYS A 77 17.08 -3.17 28.18
CA LYS A 77 18.13 -2.38 28.84
C LYS A 77 19.42 -3.20 28.81
N LYS A 78 20.47 -2.64 28.19
CA LYS A 78 21.83 -3.18 28.28
C LYS A 78 22.40 -3.00 29.68
#